data_AF-A0A952WGK3-F1
#
_entry.id   AF-A0A952WGK3-F1
#
_cell.length_a   1.000
_cell.length_b   1.000
_cell.length_c   1.000
_cell.angle_alpha   90.00
_cell.angle_beta   90.00
_cell.angle_gamma   90.00
#
_symmetry.space_group_name_H-M   'P 1'
#
loop_
_entity.id
_entity.type
_entity.pdbx_description
1 polymer ?
#
loop_
_entity_poly.entity_id
_entity_poly.type
_entity_poly.pdbx_seq_one_letter_code
_entity_poly.pdbx_strand_id
1 'polypeptide(L)'
;MGVPLMMDPRETKLLREMLWHNLVREMLSALCLETGHADASEKPKLLDGRLTLITFRGERIPIGAVRPLINFGVGRTREEKQLSMMLQGTVFQIITPDGDVFTLPIHEIRGLHALSESIMQQLQSVAEKAEQAESGAPFGFAAFTSLAQGLRDRPIQRAPDDPGE
;
A
#
# COMPACT_ATOMS: atom_id res chain seq x y z
N MET A 1 -38.03 16.00 -5.01
CA MET A 1 -36.84 16.41 -5.79
C MET A 1 -36.30 15.16 -6.45
N GLY A 2 -36.43 15.04 -7.76
CA GLY A 2 -35.81 13.93 -8.49
C GLY A 2 -34.30 14.07 -8.37
N VAL A 3 -33.59 12.95 -8.22
CA VAL A 3 -32.14 12.89 -8.37
C VAL A 3 -31.89 12.57 -9.85
N PRO A 4 -31.56 13.53 -10.74
CA PRO A 4 -31.12 13.17 -12.07
C PRO A 4 -29.59 13.11 -12.07
N LEU A 5 -29.05 11.96 -12.47
CA LEU A 5 -27.95 11.80 -13.42
C LEU A 5 -27.47 10.36 -13.30
N MET A 6 -28.00 9.48 -14.16
CA MET A 6 -27.25 8.28 -14.54
C MET A 6 -26.00 8.79 -15.28
N MET A 7 -24.91 9.02 -14.55
CA MET A 7 -23.59 9.20 -15.17
C MET A 7 -23.30 7.99 -16.04
N ASP A 8 -22.69 8.22 -17.20
CA ASP A 8 -22.22 7.12 -18.04
C ASP A 8 -21.26 6.22 -17.22
N PRO A 9 -21.34 4.88 -17.32
CA PRO A 9 -20.46 4.00 -16.56
C PRO A 9 -18.96 4.30 -16.77
N ARG A 10 -18.56 4.83 -17.94
CA ARG A 10 -17.16 5.17 -18.21
C ARG A 10 -16.76 6.44 -17.45
N GLU A 11 -17.62 7.46 -17.45
CA GLU A 11 -17.42 8.68 -16.65
C GLU A 11 -17.32 8.35 -15.16
N THR A 12 -18.22 7.49 -14.67
CA THR A 12 -18.20 7.03 -13.27
C THR A 12 -16.90 6.31 -12.93
N LYS A 13 -16.40 5.45 -13.84
CA LYS A 13 -15.12 4.75 -13.65
C LYS A 13 -13.95 5.72 -13.59
N LEU A 14 -13.87 6.66 -14.54
CA LEU A 14 -12.81 7.67 -14.59
C LEU A 14 -12.79 8.51 -13.31
N LEU A 15 -13.95 8.96 -12.83
CA LEU A 15 -14.06 9.72 -11.59
C LEU A 15 -13.59 8.92 -10.37
N ARG A 16 -13.94 7.63 -10.29
CA ARG A 16 -13.46 6.75 -9.20
C ARG A 16 -11.95 6.55 -9.27
N GLU A 17 -11.38 6.36 -10.46
CA GLU A 17 -9.93 6.21 -10.64
C GLU A 17 -9.19 7.50 -10.26
N MET A 18 -9.68 8.67 -10.69
CA MET A 18 -9.10 9.96 -10.31
C MET A 18 -9.19 10.21 -8.81
N LEU A 19 -10.35 9.95 -8.19
CA LEU A 19 -10.53 10.04 -6.74
C LEU A 19 -9.54 9.13 -6.01
N TRP A 20 -9.40 7.89 -6.48
CA TRP A 20 -8.51 6.92 -5.89
C TRP A 20 -7.04 7.33 -5.99
N HIS A 21 -6.59 7.79 -7.16
CA HIS A 21 -5.24 8.33 -7.30
C HIS A 21 -5.01 9.51 -6.36
N ASN A 22 -5.96 10.43 -6.21
CA ASN A 22 -5.81 11.55 -5.29
C ASN A 22 -5.70 11.08 -3.82
N LEU A 23 -6.51 10.10 -3.40
CA LEU A 23 -6.43 9.53 -2.06
C LEU A 23 -5.07 8.87 -1.81
N VAL A 24 -4.61 8.04 -2.75
CA VAL A 24 -3.32 7.36 -2.67
C VAL A 24 -2.18 8.38 -2.62
N ARG A 25 -2.25 9.44 -3.42
CA ARG A 25 -1.25 10.52 -3.42
C ARG A 25 -1.16 11.18 -2.04
N GLU A 26 -2.30 11.48 -1.44
CA GLU A 26 -2.35 12.16 -0.15
C GLU A 26 -1.82 11.27 0.97
N MET A 27 -2.17 9.98 0.95
CA MET A 27 -1.61 8.99 1.88
C MET A 27 -0.09 8.88 1.73
N LEU A 28 0.42 8.75 0.50
CA LEU A 28 1.86 8.68 0.27
C LEU A 28 2.57 9.98 0.64
N SER A 29 1.96 11.14 0.39
CA SER A 29 2.52 12.44 0.77
C SER A 29 2.58 12.60 2.29
N ALA A 30 1.56 12.12 3.02
CA ALA A 30 1.60 12.07 4.48
C ALA A 30 2.73 11.15 4.97
N LEU A 31 2.90 9.97 4.36
CA LEU A 31 4.02 9.08 4.69
C LEU A 31 5.38 9.70 4.36
N CYS A 32 5.50 10.50 3.29
CA CYS A 32 6.72 11.26 3.00
C CYS A 32 7.09 12.18 4.16
N LEU A 33 6.10 12.89 4.73
CA LEU A 33 6.32 13.77 5.88
C LEU A 33 6.80 12.97 7.09
N GLU A 34 6.15 11.85 7.42
CA GLU A 34 6.57 10.97 8.52
C GLU A 34 8.00 10.46 8.33
N THR A 35 8.38 10.10 7.11
CA THR A 35 9.74 9.65 6.80
C THR A 35 10.77 10.76 6.81
N GLY A 36 10.37 12.01 6.56
CA GLY A 36 11.23 13.19 6.61
C GLY A 36 11.45 13.74 8.01
N HIS A 37 10.54 13.48 8.95
CA HIS A 37 10.64 13.88 10.36
C HIS A 37 11.37 12.83 11.23
N ALA A 38 11.59 11.62 10.69
CA ALA A 38 12.34 10.58 11.37
C ALA A 38 13.85 10.89 11.33
N ASP A 39 14.31 11.71 12.29
CA ASP A 39 15.72 11.77 12.64
C ASP A 39 16.22 10.36 13.01
N ALA A 40 17.51 10.10 12.73
CA ALA A 40 18.17 8.80 12.59
C ALA A 40 18.09 7.78 13.75
N SER A 41 17.29 8.02 14.80
CA SER A 41 17.19 7.14 15.97
C SER A 41 15.85 6.42 16.15
N GLU A 42 14.74 6.90 15.58
CA GLU A 42 13.43 6.24 15.74
C GLU A 42 12.63 6.29 14.42
N LYS A 43 12.76 5.22 13.62
CA LYS A 43 11.81 5.00 12.51
C LYS A 43 10.41 4.85 13.10
N PRO A 44 9.37 5.46 12.50
CA PRO A 44 8.00 5.25 12.94
C PRO A 44 7.68 3.75 12.97
N LYS A 45 7.12 3.24 14.08
CA LYS A 45 6.81 1.81 14.25
C LYS A 45 5.92 1.21 13.15
N LEU A 46 5.23 2.05 12.37
CA LEU A 46 4.40 1.65 11.25
C LEU A 46 5.22 1.31 9.97
N LEU A 47 6.46 1.80 9.87
CA LEU A 47 7.36 1.67 8.72
C LEU A 47 8.44 0.58 8.92
N ASP A 48 8.13 -0.41 9.76
CA ASP A 48 8.93 -1.62 9.97
C ASP A 48 8.59 -2.73 8.95
N GLY A 49 7.76 -2.42 7.94
CA GLY A 49 7.24 -3.38 6.96
C GLY A 49 5.80 -3.83 7.22
N ARG A 50 5.18 -3.42 8.33
CA ARG A 50 3.74 -3.65 8.59
C ARG A 50 2.84 -2.97 7.58
N LEU A 51 3.23 -1.80 7.09
CA LEU A 51 2.54 -1.10 6.02
C LEU A 51 3.11 -1.51 4.67
N THR A 52 2.25 -1.91 3.74
CA THR A 52 2.63 -2.39 2.41
C THR A 52 1.87 -1.67 1.31
N LEU A 53 2.49 -1.48 0.15
CA LEU A 53 1.83 -1.06 -1.09
C LEU A 53 1.40 -2.28 -1.89
N ILE A 54 0.24 -2.21 -2.52
CA ILE A 54 -0.23 -3.19 -3.49
C ILE A 54 -0.08 -2.58 -4.88
N THR A 55 0.70 -3.23 -5.75
CA THR A 55 0.87 -2.78 -7.15
C THR A 55 -0.31 -3.25 -8.02
N PHE A 56 -0.40 -2.74 -9.25
CA PHE A 56 -1.39 -3.20 -10.23
C PHE A 56 -1.28 -4.69 -10.53
N ARG A 57 -0.07 -5.25 -10.44
CA ARG A 57 0.19 -6.68 -10.62
C ARG A 57 -0.12 -7.51 -9.37
N GLY A 58 -0.59 -6.89 -8.29
CA GLY A 58 -0.90 -7.56 -7.02
C GLY A 58 0.33 -7.85 -6.16
N GLU A 59 1.49 -7.30 -6.52
CA GLU A 59 2.71 -7.41 -5.70
C GLU A 59 2.56 -6.57 -4.43
N ARG A 60 3.09 -7.07 -3.31
CA ARG A 60 3.09 -6.38 -2.02
C ARG A 60 4.49 -5.91 -1.70
N ILE A 61 4.67 -4.59 -1.66
CA ILE A 61 5.97 -3.97 -1.37
C ILE A 61 5.91 -3.38 0.04
N PRO A 62 6.69 -3.88 1.01
CA PRO A 62 6.73 -3.31 2.35
C PRO A 62 7.33 -1.90 2.32
N ILE A 63 6.76 -1.00 3.13
CA ILE A 63 7.17 0.40 3.18
C ILE A 63 8.08 0.60 4.39
N GLY A 64 9.35 0.88 4.11
CA GLY A 64 10.32 1.41 5.08
C GLY A 64 10.47 2.93 4.99
N ALA A 65 10.37 3.49 3.79
CA ALA A 65 10.26 4.93 3.55
C ALA A 65 9.60 5.26 2.20
N VAL A 66 9.10 6.48 2.06
CA VAL A 66 8.48 7.00 0.83
C VAL A 66 9.08 8.37 0.51
N ARG A 67 9.45 8.60 -0.75
CA ARG A 67 9.97 9.89 -1.21
C ARG A 67 9.31 10.29 -2.52
N PRO A 68 8.88 11.54 -2.73
CA PRO A 68 8.38 11.96 -4.02
C PRO A 68 9.56 12.19 -4.97
N LEU A 69 9.53 11.59 -6.17
CA LEU A 69 10.57 11.83 -7.19
C LEU A 69 10.26 13.06 -8.06
N ILE A 70 8.97 13.33 -8.27
CA ILE A 70 8.51 14.53 -8.96
C ILE A 70 7.85 15.44 -7.93
N ASN A 71 8.63 16.41 -7.43
CA ASN A 71 8.17 17.44 -6.51
C ASN A 71 8.52 18.85 -7.00
N PHE A 72 8.60 19.05 -8.32
CA PHE A 72 8.94 20.35 -8.87
C PHE A 72 7.71 21.26 -8.91
N GLY A 73 7.81 22.38 -8.20
CA GLY A 73 6.98 23.56 -8.42
C GLY A 73 7.45 24.25 -9.70
N VAL A 74 6.66 24.21 -10.77
CA VAL A 74 6.95 25.02 -11.97
C VAL A 74 5.80 25.99 -12.17
N GLY A 75 6.12 27.27 -12.33
CA GLY A 75 5.14 28.23 -12.84
C GLY A 75 5.26 29.64 -12.29
N ARG A 76 5.36 30.60 -13.20
CA ARG A 76 5.16 32.03 -12.90
C ARG A 76 3.68 32.41 -13.07
N THR A 77 2.97 31.70 -13.94
CA THR A 77 1.56 31.91 -14.26
C THR A 77 0.63 31.01 -13.42
N ARG A 78 -0.68 31.33 -13.42
CA ARG A 78 -1.70 30.56 -12.68
C ARG A 78 -1.88 29.14 -13.24
N GLU A 79 -1.84 28.99 -14.55
CA GLU A 79 -2.05 27.72 -15.27
C GLU A 79 -0.88 26.76 -15.03
N GLU A 80 0.37 27.26 -15.06
CA GLU A 80 1.55 26.44 -14.75
C GLU A 80 1.53 25.96 -13.30
N LYS A 81 1.11 26.82 -12.35
CA LYS A 81 0.96 26.42 -10.94
C LYS A 81 -0.09 25.32 -10.79
N GLN A 82 -1.22 25.42 -11.49
CA GLN A 82 -2.23 24.35 -11.50
C GLN A 82 -1.69 23.05 -12.09
N LEU A 83 -0.99 23.10 -13.23
CA LEU A 83 -0.38 21.92 -13.83
C LEU A 83 0.70 21.30 -12.93
N SER A 84 1.51 22.12 -12.28
CA SER A 84 2.52 21.67 -11.33
C SER A 84 1.88 20.96 -10.13
N MET A 85 0.79 21.49 -9.57
CA MET A 85 0.02 20.80 -8.53
C MET A 85 -0.57 19.46 -9.00
N MET A 86 -0.91 19.34 -10.29
CA MET A 86 -1.43 18.08 -10.86
C MET A 86 -0.33 17.03 -11.07
N LEU A 87 0.91 17.45 -11.38
CA LEU A 87 2.03 16.56 -11.65
C LEU A 87 2.84 16.20 -10.40
N GLN A 88 2.79 17.04 -9.35
CA GLN A 88 3.45 16.75 -8.07
C GLN A 88 2.89 15.49 -7.44
N GLY A 89 3.80 14.67 -6.88
CA GLY A 89 3.42 13.43 -6.21
C GLY A 89 2.76 12.42 -7.16
N THR A 90 3.17 12.38 -8.44
CA THR A 90 2.71 11.37 -9.40
C THR A 90 3.65 10.17 -9.50
N VAL A 91 4.89 10.32 -9.04
CA VAL A 91 5.90 9.26 -8.98
C VAL A 91 6.57 9.29 -7.62
N PHE A 92 6.59 8.13 -6.97
CA PHE A 92 7.18 7.93 -5.65
C PHE A 92 8.30 6.89 -5.70
N GLN A 93 9.33 7.13 -4.90
CA GLN A 93 10.32 6.15 -4.53
C GLN A 93 9.89 5.49 -3.22
N ILE A 94 9.74 4.17 -3.23
CA ILE A 94 9.42 3.35 -2.08
C ILE A 94 10.68 2.60 -1.69
N ILE A 95 11.10 2.75 -0.45
CA ILE A 95 12.27 2.05 0.11
C ILE A 95 11.72 1.00 1.06
N THR A 96 12.09 -0.27 0.89
CA THR A 96 11.68 -1.34 1.80
C THR A 96 12.47 -1.26 3.12
N PRO A 97 12.01 -1.92 4.19
CA PRO A 97 12.80 -2.04 5.42
C PRO A 97 14.20 -2.64 5.18
N ASP A 98 14.32 -3.55 4.21
CA ASP A 98 15.56 -4.23 3.82
C ASP A 98 16.47 -3.36 2.93
N GLY A 99 15.96 -2.23 2.43
CA GLY A 99 16.72 -1.25 1.66
C GLY A 99 16.53 -1.31 0.14
N ASP A 100 15.69 -2.21 -0.36
CA ASP A 100 15.31 -2.25 -1.78
C ASP A 100 14.56 -0.98 -2.16
N VAL A 101 14.73 -0.54 -3.41
CA VAL A 101 14.19 0.72 -3.89
C VAL A 101 13.33 0.51 -5.13
N PHE A 102 12.06 0.90 -5.03
CA PHE A 102 11.09 0.82 -6.12
C PHE A 102 10.67 2.23 -6.55
N THR A 103 10.61 2.47 -7.85
CA THR A 103 10.09 3.72 -8.42
C THR A 103 8.74 3.45 -9.05
N LEU A 104 7.67 3.95 -8.42
CA LEU A 104 6.30 3.63 -8.80
C LEU A 104 5.53 4.90 -9.17
N PRO A 105 4.95 4.98 -10.38
CA PRO A 105 3.96 5.99 -10.68
C PRO A 105 2.63 5.65 -10.00
N ILE A 106 1.81 6.67 -9.74
CA ILE A 106 0.61 6.49 -8.92
C ILE A 106 -0.43 5.53 -9.52
N HIS A 107 -0.50 5.45 -10.85
CA HIS A 107 -1.41 4.54 -11.54
C HIS A 107 -1.00 3.06 -11.40
N GLU A 108 0.24 2.80 -11.01
CA GLU A 108 0.72 1.44 -10.70
C GLU A 108 0.38 1.05 -9.26
N ILE A 109 -0.04 1.99 -8.41
CA ILE A 109 -0.36 1.74 -7.00
C ILE A 109 -1.86 1.54 -6.86
N ARG A 110 -2.26 0.34 -6.44
CA ARG A 110 -3.67 -0.01 -6.23
C ARG A 110 -4.17 0.25 -4.84
N GLY A 111 -3.30 0.35 -3.84
CA GLY A 111 -3.69 0.71 -2.50
C GLY A 111 -2.60 0.45 -1.48
N LEU A 112 -2.94 0.73 -0.23
CA LEU A 112 -2.12 0.41 0.93
C LEU A 112 -2.79 -0.69 1.73
N HIS A 113 -1.99 -1.53 2.33
CA HIS A 113 -2.44 -2.62 3.19
C HIS A 113 -1.58 -2.67 4.44
N ALA A 114 -2.23 -2.55 5.60
CA ALA A 114 -1.60 -2.66 6.90
C ALA A 114 -1.79 -4.08 7.44
N LEU A 115 -0.69 -4.72 7.82
CA LEU A 115 -0.67 -6.01 8.48
C LEU A 115 -0.88 -5.82 9.99
N SER A 116 -1.73 -6.65 10.59
CA SER A 116 -1.83 -6.71 12.04
C SER A 116 -0.57 -7.34 12.63
N GLU A 117 -0.28 -6.99 13.88
CA GLU A 117 0.85 -7.56 14.63
C GLU A 117 0.78 -9.08 14.72
N SER A 118 -0.43 -9.64 14.89
CA SER A 118 -0.66 -11.08 14.91
C SER A 118 -0.30 -11.77 13.58
N ILE A 119 -0.51 -11.09 12.45
CA ILE A 119 -0.15 -11.63 11.12
C ILE A 119 1.36 -11.53 10.90
N MET A 120 2.01 -10.46 11.37
CA MET A 120 3.47 -10.34 11.32
C MET A 120 4.16 -11.44 12.11
N GLN A 121 3.70 -11.74 13.32
CA GLN A 121 4.23 -12.84 14.14
C GLN A 121 4.07 -14.19 13.44
N GLN A 122 2.92 -14.41 12.77
CA GLN A 122 2.70 -15.61 11.97
C GLN A 122 3.67 -15.69 10.79
N LEU A 123 3.83 -14.60 10.02
CA LEU A 123 4.77 -14.51 8.90
C LEU A 123 6.21 -14.80 9.33
N GLN A 124 6.65 -14.20 10.43
CA GLN A 124 7.99 -14.40 10.97
C GLN A 124 8.20 -15.86 11.37
N SER A 125 7.24 -16.47 12.07
CA SER A 125 7.32 -17.88 12.46
C SER A 125 7.34 -18.84 11.26
N VAL A 126 6.74 -18.45 10.13
CA VAL A 126 6.75 -19.23 8.88
C VAL A 126 8.10 -19.08 8.17
N ALA A 127 8.67 -17.87 8.15
CA ALA A 127 9.98 -17.61 7.56
C ALA A 127 11.09 -18.36 8.31
N GLU A 128 11.10 -18.31 9.65
CA GLU A 128 12.06 -19.04 10.49
C GLU A 128 11.97 -20.56 10.29
N LYS A 129 10.75 -21.09 10.12
CA LYS A 129 10.54 -22.51 9.80
C LYS A 129 10.96 -22.87 8.37
N ALA A 130 10.83 -21.95 7.42
CA ALA A 130 11.25 -22.16 6.04
C ALA A 130 12.78 -22.13 5.89
N GLU A 131 13.48 -21.30 6.67
CA GLU A 131 14.95 -21.31 6.73
C GLU A 131 15.50 -22.59 7.39
N GLN A 132 14.79 -23.15 8.36
CA GLN A 132 15.15 -24.43 8.99
C GLN A 132 14.79 -25.65 8.14
N ALA A 133 13.86 -25.52 7.21
CA ALA A 133 13.48 -26.59 6.28
C ALA A 133 14.22 -26.39 4.96
N GLU A 134 15.46 -26.89 4.86
CA GLU A 134 16.12 -27.12 3.57
C GLU A 134 15.20 -27.98 2.67
N SER A 135 14.42 -27.33 1.81
CA SER A 135 13.64 -27.99 0.79
C SER A 135 13.55 -27.03 -0.39
N GLY A 136 14.04 -27.46 -1.55
CA GLY A 136 14.36 -26.65 -2.73
C GLY A 136 13.18 -25.98 -3.46
N ALA A 137 12.24 -25.38 -2.73
CA ALA A 137 11.26 -24.45 -3.27
C ALA A 137 11.85 -23.02 -3.25
N PRO A 138 11.72 -22.24 -4.34
CA PRO A 138 12.22 -20.87 -4.37
C PRO A 138 11.53 -20.00 -3.32
N PHE A 139 12.32 -19.13 -2.68
CA PHE A 139 11.91 -18.18 -1.65
C PHE A 139 10.69 -17.36 -2.14
N GLY A 140 9.66 -17.27 -1.30
CA GLY A 140 8.38 -16.61 -1.61
C GLY A 140 7.24 -17.56 -1.98
N PHE A 141 7.50 -18.69 -2.65
CA PHE A 141 6.43 -19.62 -3.04
C PHE A 141 5.95 -20.50 -1.87
N ALA A 142 6.89 -20.94 -1.01
CA ALA A 142 6.59 -21.75 0.17
C ALA A 142 5.82 -20.96 1.25
N ALA A 143 6.17 -19.68 1.47
CA ALA A 143 5.46 -18.81 2.41
C ALA A 143 4.03 -18.50 1.94
N PHE A 144 3.83 -18.24 0.64
CA PHE A 144 2.52 -17.94 0.08
C PHE A 144 1.58 -19.15 0.09
N THR A 145 2.09 -20.34 -0.24
CA THR A 145 1.30 -21.58 -0.26
C THR A 145 0.94 -22.06 1.15
N SER A 146 1.84 -21.92 2.12
CA SER A 146 1.58 -22.28 3.52
C SER A 146 0.49 -21.41 4.15
N LEU A 147 0.47 -20.11 3.86
CA LEU A 147 -0.59 -19.21 4.32
C LEU A 147 -1.94 -19.49 3.66
N ALA A 148 -1.95 -19.77 2.35
CA ALA A 148 -3.17 -20.09 1.63
C ALA A 148 -3.80 -21.42 2.09
N GLN A 149 -2.98 -22.41 2.47
CA GLN A 149 -3.45 -23.66 3.07
C GLN A 149 -3.97 -23.43 4.50
N GLY A 150 -3.24 -22.68 5.34
CA GLY A 150 -3.68 -22.38 6.71
C GLY A 150 -4.95 -21.54 6.82
N LEU A 151 -5.28 -20.74 5.80
CA LEU A 151 -6.54 -19.98 5.71
C LEU A 151 -7.74 -20.84 5.29
N ARG A 152 -7.53 -21.92 4.53
CA ARG A 152 -8.61 -22.86 4.16
C ARG A 152 -9.07 -23.73 5.31
N ASP A 153 -8.17 -24.03 6.24
CA ASP A 153 -8.45 -24.90 7.40
C ASP A 153 -8.92 -24.12 8.64
N ARG A 154 -9.02 -22.78 8.57
CA ARG A 154 -9.64 -22.01 9.65
C ARG A 154 -11.16 -22.08 9.55
N PRO A 155 -11.88 -22.57 10.58
CA PRO A 155 -13.33 -22.44 10.62
C PRO A 155 -13.67 -20.95 10.56
N ILE A 156 -14.54 -20.57 9.62
CA ILE A 156 -15.09 -19.21 9.56
C ILE A 156 -15.80 -18.96 10.88
N GLN A 157 -15.23 -18.11 11.72
CA GLN A 157 -15.86 -17.68 12.96
C GLN A 157 -17.10 -16.89 12.54
N ARG A 158 -18.29 -17.50 12.74
CA ARG A 158 -19.55 -16.79 12.54
C ARG A 158 -19.51 -15.52 13.38
N ALA A 159 -19.92 -14.41 12.79
CA ALA A 159 -20.19 -13.20 13.55
C ALA A 159 -21.13 -13.58 14.72
N PRO A 160 -20.95 -12.98 15.90
CA PRO A 160 -21.90 -13.17 16.98
C PRO A 160 -23.24 -12.60 16.53
N ASP A 161 -24.11 -13.48 16.02
CA ASP A 161 -25.46 -13.13 15.60
C ASP A 161 -26.34 -12.89 16.85
N ASP A 162 -26.92 -11.68 16.86
CA ASP A 162 -28.13 -11.19 17.52
C ASP A 162 -28.34 -11.39 19.04
N PRO A 163 -28.90 -10.36 19.72
CA PRO A 163 -29.24 -10.44 21.13
C PRO A 163 -30.37 -11.46 21.33
N GLY A 164 -30.20 -12.30 22.34
CA GLY A 164 -31.19 -13.30 22.72
C GLY A 164 -32.50 -12.72 23.25
N GLU A 165 -33.52 -13.56 23.10
CA GLU A 165 -34.88 -13.55 23.68
C GLU A 165 -35.93 -12.59 23.07
#